data_AF-A0AAN6TU74-F1
#
_entry.id   AF-A0AAN6TU74-F1
#
_cell.length_a   1.000
_cell.length_b   1.000
_cell.length_c   1.000
_cell.angle_alpha   90.00
_cell.angle_beta   90.00
_cell.angle_gamma   90.00
#
_symmetry.space_group_name_H-M   'P 1'
#
loop_
_entity.id
_entity.type
_entity.pdbx_description
1 polymer ?
#
loop_
_entity_poly.entity_id
_entity_poly.type
_entity_poly.pdbx_seq_one_letter_code
_entity_poly.pdbx_strand_id
1 'polypeptide(L)'
;MAGHPPQMGCFEIRRAAITPPEALLSMIWPSLERWKDRFGRSDDQINDLAAMGLTNLLFYLREVILQDAAVLMPQFPGNSV
;
A
#
# COMPACT_ATOMS: atom_id res chain seq x y z
N MET A 1 -2.75 10.80 -17.92
CA MET A 1 -1.62 11.22 -17.05
C MET A 1 -2.14 11.24 -15.63
N ALA A 2 -1.35 10.82 -14.64
CA ALA A 2 -1.77 10.61 -13.25
C ALA A 2 -2.10 11.91 -12.48
N GLY A 3 -2.64 12.93 -13.13
CA GLY A 3 -2.90 14.25 -12.54
C GLY A 3 -1.67 15.15 -12.43
N HIS A 4 -0.50 14.72 -12.88
CA HIS A 4 0.71 15.56 -12.91
C HIS A 4 0.67 16.60 -14.04
N PRO A 5 1.24 17.79 -13.83
CA PRO A 5 1.45 18.75 -14.90
C PRO A 5 2.34 18.15 -16.00
N PRO A 6 2.21 18.61 -17.26
CA PRO A 6 2.95 18.06 -18.40
C PRO A 6 4.47 18.36 -18.38
N GLN A 7 4.95 19.02 -17.32
CA GLN A 7 6.36 19.35 -17.15
C GLN A 7 7.17 18.10 -16.86
N MET A 8 8.24 17.94 -17.63
CA MET A 8 9.17 16.83 -17.49
C MET A 8 9.79 16.86 -16.07
N GLY A 9 9.71 15.74 -15.35
CA GLY A 9 10.25 15.62 -13.99
C GLY A 9 9.25 15.86 -12.85
N CYS A 10 8.02 16.31 -13.14
CA CYS A 10 6.98 16.52 -12.12
C CYS A 10 6.05 15.31 -11.95
N PHE A 11 6.60 14.10 -11.81
CA PHE A 11 5.78 12.87 -11.69
C PHE A 11 5.47 12.47 -10.24
N GLU A 12 6.17 13.07 -9.27
CA GLU A 12 5.99 12.75 -7.86
C GLU A 12 4.71 13.41 -7.33
N ILE A 13 3.79 12.59 -6.86
CA ILE A 13 2.62 13.04 -6.10
C ILE A 13 2.87 12.63 -4.67
N ARG A 14 3.19 13.59 -3.80
CA ARG A 14 3.32 13.33 -2.37
C ARG A 14 1.97 12.87 -1.84
N ARG A 15 1.86 11.59 -1.47
CA ARG A 15 0.74 11.08 -0.70
C ARG A 15 0.88 11.55 0.75
N ALA A 16 -0.24 11.59 1.47
CA ALA A 16 -0.32 12.18 2.80
C ALA A 16 0.76 11.61 3.74
N ALA A 17 1.41 12.50 4.50
CA ALA A 17 2.60 12.20 5.31
C ALA A 17 2.33 11.42 6.61
N ILE A 18 1.10 10.92 6.80
CA ILE A 18 0.70 10.26 8.05
C ILE A 18 0.72 8.75 7.81
N THR A 19 1.71 8.09 8.37
CA THR A 19 1.74 6.64 8.47
C THR A 19 0.58 6.18 9.36
N PRO A 20 -0.35 5.35 8.86
CA PRO A 20 -1.45 4.86 9.67
C PRO A 20 -0.96 3.97 10.81
N PRO A 21 -1.69 3.89 11.94
CA PRO A 21 -1.39 2.94 13.01
C PRO A 21 -1.34 1.50 12.50
N GLU A 22 -0.35 0.73 12.95
CA GLU A 22 -0.16 -0.67 12.55
C GLU A 22 -1.40 -1.53 12.81
N ALA A 23 -2.09 -1.30 13.94
CA ALA A 23 -3.33 -1.99 14.27
C ALA A 23 -4.41 -1.87 13.18
N LEU A 24 -4.51 -0.70 12.51
CA LEU A 24 -5.46 -0.51 11.41
C LEU A 24 -4.96 -1.13 10.11
N LEU A 25 -3.65 -1.08 9.85
CA LEU A 25 -3.05 -1.74 8.69
C LEU A 25 -3.28 -3.25 8.74
N SER A 26 -3.11 -3.88 9.90
CA SER A 26 -3.32 -5.32 10.09
C SER A 26 -4.78 -5.77 9.90
N MET A 27 -5.75 -4.85 9.92
CA MET A 27 -7.15 -5.16 9.61
C MET A 27 -7.41 -5.34 8.11
N ILE A 28 -6.59 -4.71 7.26
CA ILE A 28 -6.72 -4.78 5.80
C ILE A 28 -5.84 -5.92 5.27
N TRP A 29 -6.47 -6.96 4.70
CA TRP A 29 -5.79 -8.18 4.25
C TRP A 29 -4.89 -8.84 5.33
N PRO A 30 -5.43 -9.31 6.46
CA PRO A 30 -4.62 -9.88 7.55
C PRO A 30 -3.74 -11.06 7.10
N SER A 31 -4.21 -11.83 6.11
CA SER A 31 -3.47 -12.95 5.52
C SER A 31 -2.12 -12.56 4.91
N LEU A 32 -1.91 -11.29 4.57
CA LEU A 32 -0.67 -10.78 3.97
C LEU A 32 0.50 -10.81 4.97
N GLU A 33 0.24 -10.73 6.28
CA GLU A 33 1.28 -10.78 7.32
C GLU A 33 2.11 -12.07 7.25
N ARG A 34 1.49 -13.18 6.83
CA ARG A 34 2.19 -14.46 6.69
C ARG A 34 3.27 -14.46 5.61
N TRP A 35 3.22 -13.50 4.70
CA TRP A 35 4.15 -13.35 3.58
C TRP A 35 5.22 -12.28 3.85
N LYS A 36 5.10 -11.54 4.95
CA LYS A 36 6.09 -10.54 5.36
C LYS A 36 7.45 -11.22 5.52
N ASP A 37 8.47 -10.65 4.88
CA ASP A 37 9.86 -11.13 4.92
C ASP A 37 10.07 -12.59 4.45
N ARG A 38 9.09 -13.21 3.78
CA ARG A 38 9.22 -14.60 3.27
C ARG A 38 9.96 -14.70 1.95
N PHE A 39 10.08 -13.61 1.22
CA PHE A 39 10.75 -13.58 -0.09
C PHE A 39 12.05 -12.80 -0.01
N GLY A 40 13.10 -13.31 -0.65
CA GLY A 40 14.40 -12.65 -0.69
C GLY A 40 15.53 -13.59 -1.09
N ARG A 41 16.76 -13.23 -0.75
CA ARG A 41 17.98 -13.93 -1.17
C ARG A 41 18.64 -14.75 -0.06
N SER A 42 18.13 -14.70 1.16
CA SER A 42 18.61 -15.50 2.28
C SER A 42 18.18 -16.97 2.16
N ASP A 43 18.95 -17.88 2.75
CA ASP A 43 18.69 -19.33 2.70
C ASP A 43 17.34 -19.74 3.33
N ASP A 44 16.79 -18.93 4.23
CA ASP A 44 15.50 -19.13 4.90
C ASP A 44 14.30 -18.52 4.14
N GLN A 45 14.56 -17.87 3.00
CA GLN A 45 13.57 -17.16 2.19
C GLN A 45 13.31 -17.85 0.85
N ILE A 46 12.12 -17.60 0.30
CA ILE A 46 11.73 -18.03 -1.04
C ILE A 46 12.33 -17.04 -2.06
N ASN A 47 13.20 -17.53 -2.94
CA ASN A 47 13.80 -16.72 -4.00
C ASN A 47 12.85 -16.53 -5.19
N ASP A 48 11.82 -15.70 -4.99
CA ASP A 48 10.85 -15.30 -6.01
C ASP A 48 10.74 -13.77 -6.08
N LEU A 49 11.31 -13.18 -7.14
CA LEU A 49 11.33 -11.74 -7.37
C LEU A 49 9.94 -11.16 -7.60
N ALA A 50 9.08 -11.89 -8.32
CA ALA A 50 7.73 -11.42 -8.63
C ALA A 50 6.86 -11.41 -7.37
N ALA A 51 6.96 -12.46 -6.55
CA ALA A 51 6.24 -12.54 -5.29
C ALA A 51 6.73 -11.50 -4.27
N MET A 52 8.05 -11.25 -4.20
CA MET A 52 8.60 -10.16 -3.39
C MET A 52 8.04 -8.80 -3.83
N GLY A 53 8.09 -8.50 -5.13
CA GLY A 53 7.59 -7.24 -5.68
C GLY A 53 6.09 -7.06 -5.45
N LEU A 54 5.29 -8.10 -5.67
CA LEU A 54 3.84 -8.08 -5.46
C LEU A 54 3.49 -7.87 -3.98
N THR A 55 4.17 -8.58 -3.08
CA THR A 55 3.91 -8.48 -1.64
C THR A 55 4.23 -7.08 -1.12
N ASN A 56 5.36 -6.51 -1.54
CA ASN A 56 5.73 -5.12 -1.21
C ASN A 56 4.72 -4.12 -1.76
N LEU A 57 4.25 -4.32 -2.99
CA LEU A 57 3.21 -3.49 -3.59
C LEU A 57 1.89 -3.56 -2.80
N LEU A 58 1.48 -4.75 -2.34
CA LEU A 58 0.26 -4.91 -1.54
C LEU A 58 0.38 -4.21 -0.17
N PHE A 59 1.54 -4.28 0.49
CA PHE A 59 1.78 -3.51 1.72
C PHE A 59 1.70 -2.00 1.49
N TYR A 60 2.26 -1.52 0.38
CA TYR A 60 2.14 -0.11 0.00
C TYR A 60 0.68 0.29 -0.30
N LEU A 61 -0.04 -0.49 -1.09
CA LEU A 61 -1.44 -0.20 -1.45
C LEU A 61 -2.37 -0.24 -0.22
N ARG A 62 -2.07 -1.09 0.75
CA ARG A 62 -2.80 -1.15 2.01
C ARG A 62 -2.75 0.19 2.75
N GLU A 63 -1.59 0.81 2.85
CA GLU A 63 -1.43 2.12 3.47
C GLU A 63 -2.23 3.18 2.70
N VAL A 64 -2.12 3.17 1.38
CA VAL A 64 -2.80 4.12 0.49
C VAL A 64 -4.32 4.02 0.63
N ILE A 65 -4.87 2.80 0.60
CA ILE A 65 -6.33 2.59 0.74
C ILE A 65 -6.81 3.14 2.08
N LEU A 66 -6.07 2.91 3.17
CA LEU A 66 -6.47 3.38 4.49
C LEU A 66 -6.40 4.91 4.61
N GLN A 67 -5.37 5.53 4.04
CA GLN A 67 -5.23 6.99 3.98
C GLN A 67 -6.36 7.62 3.15
N ASP A 68 -6.64 7.08 1.97
CA ASP A 68 -7.68 7.60 1.08
C ASP A 68 -9.08 7.36 1.67
N ALA A 69 -9.31 6.22 2.33
CA ALA A 69 -10.57 5.93 3.00
C ALA A 69 -10.92 6.99 4.06
N ALA A 70 -9.95 7.48 4.84
CA ALA A 70 -10.18 8.53 5.83
C ALA A 70 -10.71 9.84 5.21
N VAL A 71 -10.29 10.16 4.00
CA VAL A 71 -10.74 11.35 3.24
C VAL A 71 -12.10 11.11 2.57
N LEU A 72 -12.36 9.88 2.12
CA LEU A 72 -13.57 9.52 1.37
C LEU A 72 -14.75 9.18 2.27
N MET A 73 -14.55 8.59 3.44
CA MET A 73 -15.61 8.20 4.37
C MET A 73 -16.60 9.34 4.71
N PRO A 74 -16.16 10.59 4.99
CA PRO A 74 -17.08 11.70 5.22
C PRO A 74 -17.89 12.10 3.98
N GLN A 75 -17.34 11.91 2.78
CA GLN A 75 -17.98 12.27 1.51
C GLN A 75 -18.97 11.20 1.05
N PHE A 76 -18.71 9.94 1.39
CA PHE A 76 -19.49 8.79 0.94
C PHE A 76 -19.78 7.80 2.10
N PRO A 77 -20.54 8.22 3.15
CA PRO A 77 -20.69 7.45 4.38
C PRO A 77 -21.48 6.14 4.24
N GLY A 78 -22.24 5.98 3.15
CA GLY A 78 -23.03 4.78 2.87
C GLY A 78 -22.41 3.84 1.83
N ASN A 79 -21.19 4.12 1.38
CA ASN A 79 -20.53 3.28 0.38
C ASN A 79 -19.98 2.00 1.02
N SER A 80 -20.31 0.84 0.43
CA SER A 80 -19.68 -0.42 0.81
C SER A 80 -18.28 -0.48 0.18
N VAL A 81 -17.25 -0.43 1.02
CA VAL A 81 -15.86 -0.74 0.63
C VAL A 81 -15.62 -2.24 0.77
#